data_AF-A0A4Q3ECR2-F1
#
_entry.id   AF-A0A4Q3ECR2-F1
#
_cell.length_a   1.000
_cell.length_b   1.000
_cell.length_c   1.000
_cell.angle_alpha   90.00
_cell.angle_beta   90.00
_cell.angle_gamma   90.00
#
_symmetry.space_group_name_H-M   'P 1'
#
loop_
_entity.id
_entity.type
_entity.pdbx_description
1 polymer ?
#
loop_
_entity_poly.entity_id
_entity_poly.type
_entity_poly.pdbx_seq_one_letter_code
_entity_poly.pdbx_strand_id
1 'polypeptide(L)'
;MHAYFSTPQQNTNVNYGIGWGGHQKWYLIQMTPGTITASTPFKIMNVETGMYLEAPNATSGSLVMQNSSHPFPSEIWYFNPVAGQSYYYIKNANGLVLTNQGGSTTDGTPITEETLTNTTKQYWNLTAMNPEAYRDDAVVGFFRRGKVTNTTVAFDQGNSIPLAYGGNNGKVLWITQDADGWDRMLMDGYMDCNHWSYHNSALLQPSITNWSSASTPNITTTSNTGTGINQLEIIKDPITGNRSTYCWPAFGVEINSDVYVWTWEASYDGSVANNQVLNKIAQNTSGTNWGAVTRLTPAGMSGQSTIIYSSGMVKKPALDTVYVWGTKSVFFNTCIVFLARYPLSNPTNWSYWRGNTWASTPDLTGTNLGQITVGSGVGVQQNVSVSYVNGKYVMMQMDQGFFCDPGSHGIYISTSSSPKGPFTAPQLVYTIEDKFNGHLAKYYTGIIHPEFVNGKNELLITYALNYNADGGSCSTQICFSGKVDPNFYQVKAIRVPYSLIGI
;
A
#
# COMPACT_ATOMS: atom_id res chain seq x y z
N MET A 1 10.96 13.95 18.91
CA MET A 1 10.72 13.62 20.34
C MET A 1 9.45 12.78 20.35
N HIS A 2 9.51 11.53 20.78
CA HIS A 2 8.36 10.60 20.76
C HIS A 2 8.02 10.21 22.20
N ALA A 3 6.79 9.78 22.45
CA ALA A 3 6.26 9.61 23.80
C ALA A 3 5.29 8.44 23.85
N TYR A 4 5.27 7.73 24.98
CA TYR A 4 4.35 6.62 25.23
C TYR A 4 3.08 7.17 25.88
N PHE A 5 1.94 6.88 25.27
CA PHE A 5 0.61 7.01 25.88
C PHE A 5 -0.10 5.67 25.69
N SER A 6 -0.70 5.10 26.72
CA SER A 6 -1.67 4.02 26.54
C SER A 6 -3.04 4.67 26.41
N THR A 7 -3.78 4.50 25.30
CA THR A 7 -5.18 4.99 25.20
C THR A 7 -6.04 3.96 24.42
N PRO A 8 -7.39 4.06 24.38
CA PRO A 8 -8.27 2.95 24.69
C PRO A 8 -8.85 2.24 23.46
N GLN A 9 -9.39 1.06 23.76
CA GLN A 9 -10.29 0.20 22.98
C GLN A 9 -11.02 0.83 21.79
N GLN A 10 -10.79 0.26 20.61
CA GLN A 10 -11.87 -0.02 19.66
C GLN A 10 -11.84 -1.44 19.08
N ASN A 11 -10.94 -2.33 19.53
CA ASN A 11 -10.93 -3.75 19.17
C ASN A 11 -10.53 -4.61 20.37
N THR A 12 -11.22 -5.73 20.58
CA THR A 12 -11.20 -6.55 21.80
C THR A 12 -9.99 -7.50 21.95
N ASN A 13 -8.90 -7.29 21.22
CA ASN A 13 -7.72 -8.17 21.30
C ASN A 13 -6.42 -7.38 21.19
N VAL A 14 -5.94 -6.78 22.29
CA VAL A 14 -4.62 -6.15 22.33
C VAL A 14 -3.97 -6.38 23.71
N ASN A 15 -2.71 -6.83 23.72
CA ASN A 15 -1.90 -7.09 24.93
C ASN A 15 -1.35 -5.79 25.55
N TYR A 16 -1.29 -5.70 26.88
CA TYR A 16 -0.83 -4.52 27.65
C TYR A 16 0.41 -4.84 28.54
N GLY A 17 1.22 -3.81 28.84
CA GLY A 17 2.51 -3.87 29.57
C GLY A 17 3.46 -2.73 29.16
N ILE A 18 4.75 -2.74 29.52
CA ILE A 18 5.80 -1.88 28.90
C ILE A 18 5.88 -2.28 27.41
N GLY A 19 4.93 -1.80 26.60
CA GLY A 19 4.62 -2.46 25.36
C GLY A 19 5.45 -1.92 24.22
N TRP A 20 6.11 -2.86 23.56
CA TRP A 20 6.79 -2.65 22.29
C TRP A 20 5.80 -2.76 21.10
N GLY A 21 4.50 -2.92 21.36
CA GLY A 21 3.45 -3.00 20.34
C GLY A 21 3.09 -1.64 19.74
N GLY A 22 2.69 -1.62 18.47
CA GLY A 22 2.43 -0.37 17.73
C GLY A 22 1.35 0.51 18.37
N HIS A 23 0.31 -0.08 18.96
CA HIS A 23 -0.77 0.63 19.65
C HIS A 23 -0.31 1.49 20.84
N GLN A 24 0.90 1.29 21.37
CA GLN A 24 1.46 2.08 22.47
C GLN A 24 2.52 3.09 22.02
N LYS A 25 2.80 3.16 20.72
CA LYS A 25 3.79 4.04 20.12
C LYS A 25 3.10 5.18 19.38
N TRP A 26 3.65 6.39 19.53
CA TRP A 26 3.04 7.60 18.99
C TRP A 26 4.06 8.52 18.34
N TYR A 27 3.70 9.01 17.16
CA TYR A 27 4.41 10.07 16.45
C TYR A 27 3.88 11.44 16.87
N LEU A 28 4.79 12.36 17.19
CA LEU A 28 4.48 13.76 17.41
C LEU A 28 4.72 14.53 16.10
N ILE A 29 3.64 15.01 15.50
CA ILE A 29 3.68 15.72 14.22
C ILE A 29 3.52 17.21 14.48
N GLN A 30 4.61 17.94 14.37
CA GLN A 30 4.62 19.40 14.46
C GLN A 30 3.81 20.00 13.29
N MET A 31 2.80 20.81 13.61
CA MET A 31 1.91 21.37 12.57
C MET A 31 2.51 22.57 11.84
N THR A 32 3.44 23.29 12.48
CA THR A 32 4.14 24.46 11.92
C THR A 32 5.65 24.31 12.06
N PRO A 33 6.44 24.32 10.95
CA PRO A 33 7.89 24.23 11.04
C PRO A 33 8.49 25.32 11.93
N GLY A 34 9.57 25.00 12.64
CA GLY A 34 10.30 25.97 13.47
C GLY A 34 10.76 25.40 14.80
N THR A 35 11.31 26.28 15.64
CA THR A 35 11.73 25.93 17.00
C THR A 35 10.53 25.48 17.84
N ILE A 36 10.70 24.37 18.55
CA ILE A 36 9.67 23.84 19.45
C ILE A 36 9.64 24.69 20.72
N THR A 37 8.47 25.21 21.05
CA THR A 37 8.16 25.94 22.28
C THR A 37 6.90 25.35 22.93
N ALA A 38 6.55 25.84 24.12
CA ALA A 38 5.33 25.43 24.83
C ALA A 38 4.02 25.81 24.08
N SER A 39 4.10 26.66 23.05
CA SER A 39 2.97 27.05 22.19
C SER A 39 3.01 26.37 20.82
N THR A 40 3.98 25.49 20.56
CA THR A 40 4.04 24.74 19.30
C THR A 40 2.89 23.72 19.26
N PRO A 41 2.02 23.77 18.24
CA PRO A 41 0.93 22.82 18.09
C PRO A 41 1.42 21.51 17.47
N PHE A 42 0.97 20.40 18.05
CA PHE A 42 1.24 19.05 17.58
C PHE A 42 -0.05 18.29 17.33
N LYS A 43 0.01 17.39 16.36
CA LYS A 43 -0.87 16.22 16.33
C LYS A 43 -0.14 15.01 16.91
N ILE A 44 -0.86 14.10 17.56
CA ILE A 44 -0.32 12.87 18.16
C ILE A 44 -0.91 11.69 17.41
N MET A 45 -0.11 10.95 16.64
CA MET A 45 -0.57 9.87 15.77
C MET A 45 -0.13 8.51 16.30
N ASN A 46 -1.02 7.54 16.36
CA ASN A 46 -0.71 6.17 16.74
C ASN A 46 0.01 5.43 15.60
N VAL A 47 1.03 4.64 15.92
CA VAL A 47 1.82 3.91 14.91
C VAL A 47 1.02 2.79 14.23
N GLU A 48 0.21 2.06 15.00
CA GLU A 48 -0.53 0.88 14.52
C GLU A 48 -1.75 1.26 13.68
N THR A 49 -2.50 2.27 14.11
CA THR A 49 -3.72 2.69 13.40
C THR A 49 -3.46 3.77 12.35
N GLY A 50 -2.42 4.59 12.52
CA GLY A 50 -2.22 5.81 11.73
C GLY A 50 -3.19 6.94 12.06
N MET A 51 -4.10 6.70 13.02
CA MET A 51 -5.10 7.66 13.49
C MET A 51 -4.53 8.56 14.58
N TYR A 52 -5.22 9.64 14.86
CA TYR A 52 -4.77 10.73 15.71
C TYR A 52 -5.53 10.76 17.02
N LEU A 53 -4.84 11.06 18.12
CA LEU A 53 -5.43 11.27 19.41
C LEU A 53 -6.36 12.48 19.36
N GLU A 54 -7.62 12.28 19.75
CA GLU A 54 -8.66 13.29 19.69
C GLU A 54 -9.37 13.45 21.04
N ALA A 55 -9.56 14.72 21.40
CA ALA A 55 -10.48 15.16 22.45
C ALA A 55 -11.93 15.07 21.96
N PRO A 56 -12.79 14.18 22.51
CA PRO A 56 -14.14 13.99 21.98
C PRO A 56 -15.03 15.23 22.17
N ASN A 57 -14.74 16.06 23.16
CA ASN A 57 -15.47 17.28 23.52
C ASN A 57 -14.66 18.07 24.58
N ALA A 58 -15.20 19.19 25.07
CA ALA A 58 -14.55 20.04 26.08
C ALA A 58 -15.03 19.77 27.53
N THR A 59 -15.39 18.53 27.86
CA THR A 59 -15.91 18.14 29.19
C THR A 59 -14.88 17.36 29.98
N SER A 60 -14.55 17.85 31.18
CA SER A 60 -13.66 17.16 32.11
C SER A 60 -14.17 15.75 32.46
N GLY A 61 -13.27 14.76 32.42
CA GLY A 61 -13.56 13.34 32.61
C GLY A 61 -13.90 12.58 31.32
N SER A 62 -13.96 13.25 30.16
CA SER A 62 -14.22 12.57 28.88
C SER A 62 -13.06 11.69 28.45
N LEU A 63 -13.37 10.52 27.90
CA LEU A 63 -12.39 9.58 27.35
C LEU A 63 -11.80 10.10 26.04
N VAL A 64 -10.48 10.14 25.93
CA VAL A 64 -9.85 10.44 24.63
C VAL A 64 -10.06 9.29 23.65
N MET A 65 -10.15 9.63 22.37
CA MET A 65 -10.39 8.68 21.28
C MET A 65 -9.31 8.80 20.20
N GLN A 66 -9.38 7.93 19.19
CA GLN A 66 -8.57 8.04 17.99
C GLN A 66 -9.46 8.28 16.78
N ASN A 67 -9.05 9.15 15.87
CA ASN A 67 -9.81 9.46 14.66
C ASN A 67 -8.92 9.76 13.46
N SER A 68 -9.50 9.76 12.26
CA SER A 68 -8.81 10.18 11.04
C SER A 68 -8.51 11.67 11.09
N SER A 69 -7.29 12.05 10.68
CA SER A 69 -6.82 13.44 10.79
C SER A 69 -7.78 14.45 10.16
N HIS A 70 -8.12 15.48 10.94
CA HIS A 70 -8.91 16.62 10.50
C HIS A 70 -8.38 17.95 11.06
N PRO A 71 -8.76 19.13 10.53
CA PRO A 71 -8.19 20.40 10.98
C PRO A 71 -8.78 20.93 12.30
N PHE A 72 -9.73 20.22 12.93
CA PHE A 72 -10.41 20.71 14.12
C PHE A 72 -9.50 20.78 15.36
N PRO A 73 -9.76 21.71 16.30
CA PRO A 73 -8.99 21.86 17.53
C PRO A 73 -8.91 20.61 18.41
N SER A 74 -9.85 19.67 18.28
CA SER A 74 -9.90 18.43 19.08
C SER A 74 -8.67 17.54 18.91
N GLU A 75 -7.93 17.64 17.79
CA GLU A 75 -6.68 16.90 17.54
C GLU A 75 -5.41 17.72 17.79
N ILE A 76 -5.54 18.96 18.28
CA ILE A 76 -4.40 19.87 18.48
C ILE A 76 -3.95 19.83 19.94
N TRP A 77 -2.70 19.41 20.15
CA TRP A 77 -2.09 19.21 21.46
C TRP A 77 -0.84 20.08 21.64
N TYR A 78 -0.62 20.53 22.88
CA TYR A 78 0.52 21.31 23.32
C TYR A 78 1.25 20.60 24.44
N PHE A 79 2.58 20.58 24.36
CA PHE A 79 3.44 19.96 25.36
C PHE A 79 4.03 21.05 26.24
N ASN A 80 3.56 21.14 27.48
CA ASN A 80 3.98 22.18 28.41
C ASN A 80 4.90 21.59 29.48
N PRO A 81 6.15 22.08 29.63
CA PRO A 81 7.06 21.56 30.63
C PRO A 81 6.56 21.89 32.04
N VAL A 82 6.69 20.92 32.95
CA VAL A 82 6.45 21.12 34.38
C VAL A 82 7.69 21.82 34.96
N ALA A 83 7.50 22.98 35.61
CA ALA A 83 8.60 23.79 36.10
C ALA A 83 9.53 23.01 37.06
N GLY A 84 10.84 23.03 36.76
CA GLY A 84 11.86 22.34 37.56
C GLY A 84 11.86 20.82 37.45
N GLN A 85 11.10 20.23 36.52
CA GLN A 85 10.99 18.77 36.36
C GLN A 85 11.20 18.35 34.90
N SER A 86 11.44 17.06 34.67
CA SER A 86 11.60 16.45 33.33
C SER A 86 10.27 16.01 32.71
N TYR A 87 9.14 16.41 33.28
CA TYR A 87 7.80 16.01 32.85
C TYR A 87 7.11 17.11 32.04
N TYR A 88 6.10 16.68 31.29
CA TYR A 88 5.17 17.56 30.58
C TYR A 88 3.75 17.33 31.08
N TYR A 89 2.92 18.36 31.13
CA TYR A 89 1.48 18.17 30.98
C TYR A 89 1.11 18.45 29.53
N ILE A 90 0.13 17.70 29.02
CA ILE A 90 -0.22 17.74 27.59
C ILE A 90 -1.62 18.30 27.49
N LYS A 91 -1.71 19.47 26.90
CA LYS A 91 -2.91 20.29 26.88
C LYS A 91 -3.55 20.22 25.50
N ASN A 92 -4.84 19.91 25.42
CA ASN A 92 -5.61 20.05 24.20
C ASN A 92 -5.91 21.53 23.93
N ALA A 93 -6.17 21.90 22.67
CA ALA A 93 -6.61 23.25 22.33
C ALA A 93 -7.91 23.69 23.03
N ASN A 94 -8.74 22.73 23.49
CA ASN A 94 -9.93 23.00 24.30
C ASN A 94 -9.62 23.52 25.73
N GLY A 95 -8.37 23.41 26.21
CA GLY A 95 -7.95 23.88 27.53
C GLY A 95 -7.70 22.79 28.58
N LEU A 96 -8.23 21.58 28.37
CA LEU A 96 -8.08 20.42 29.25
C LEU A 96 -6.75 19.70 29.01
N VAL A 97 -6.36 18.81 29.93
CA VAL A 97 -5.10 18.07 29.86
C VAL A 97 -5.29 16.56 29.90
N LEU A 98 -4.44 15.84 29.17
CA LEU A 98 -4.37 14.37 29.22
C LEU A 98 -4.12 13.91 30.66
N THR A 99 -5.01 13.06 31.14
CA THR A 99 -5.03 12.59 32.53
C THR A 99 -5.18 11.08 32.58
N ASN A 100 -4.30 10.43 33.34
CA ASN A 100 -4.47 9.04 33.74
C ASN A 100 -5.58 8.94 34.77
N GLN A 101 -6.70 8.30 34.43
CA GLN A 101 -7.89 8.30 35.28
C GLN A 101 -7.57 7.72 36.66
N GLY A 102 -7.84 8.52 37.70
CA GLY A 102 -7.54 8.14 39.09
C GLY A 102 -6.05 7.96 39.42
N GLY A 103 -5.13 8.24 38.50
CA GLY A 103 -3.69 7.98 38.69
C GLY A 103 -3.34 6.50 38.85
N SER A 104 -4.16 5.61 38.29
CA SER A 104 -4.02 4.17 38.44
C SER A 104 -2.84 3.62 37.63
N THR A 105 -2.19 2.59 38.15
CA THR A 105 -1.13 1.82 37.45
C THR A 105 -1.65 0.53 36.84
N THR A 106 -2.96 0.30 36.88
CA THR A 106 -3.59 -0.89 36.31
C THR A 106 -3.66 -0.78 34.80
N ASP A 107 -3.29 -1.86 34.11
CA ASP A 107 -3.41 -1.93 32.65
C ASP A 107 -4.85 -1.70 32.20
N GLY A 108 -5.00 -0.97 31.08
CA GLY A 108 -6.31 -0.58 30.57
C GLY A 108 -7.00 0.55 31.34
N THR A 109 -6.32 1.18 32.31
CA THR A 109 -6.83 2.41 32.93
C THR A 109 -7.11 3.45 31.84
N PRO A 110 -8.32 4.01 31.77
CA PRO A 110 -8.65 4.97 30.73
C PRO A 110 -7.84 6.26 30.84
N ILE A 111 -7.55 6.85 29.68
CA ILE A 111 -7.01 8.20 29.59
C ILE A 111 -8.15 9.15 29.28
N THR A 112 -8.24 10.20 30.08
CA THR A 112 -9.28 11.22 30.00
C THR A 112 -8.68 12.59 29.75
N GLU A 113 -9.54 13.56 29.44
CA GLU A 113 -9.22 14.97 29.55
C GLU A 113 -9.79 15.55 30.84
N GLU A 114 -8.98 16.22 31.65
CA GLU A 114 -9.45 16.86 32.87
C GLU A 114 -8.89 18.28 33.01
N THR A 115 -9.51 19.09 33.88
CA THR A 115 -8.94 20.36 34.30
C THR A 115 -7.54 20.13 34.89
N LEU A 116 -6.58 20.99 34.56
CA LEU A 116 -5.23 20.90 35.13
C LEU A 116 -5.26 21.09 36.65
N THR A 117 -4.78 20.08 37.37
CA THR A 117 -4.67 20.05 38.84
C THR A 117 -3.22 19.99 39.32
N ASN A 118 -2.23 19.96 38.41
CA ASN A 118 -0.81 19.84 38.73
C ASN A 118 -0.50 18.62 39.63
N THR A 119 -1.03 17.46 39.26
CA THR A 119 -0.81 16.20 39.97
C THR A 119 -0.09 15.19 39.07
N THR A 120 0.51 14.17 39.68
CA THR A 120 1.28 13.14 38.96
C THR A 120 0.47 12.36 37.94
N LYS A 121 -0.86 12.28 38.09
CA LYS A 121 -1.76 11.69 37.09
C LYS A 121 -1.85 12.49 35.77
N GLN A 122 -1.30 13.70 35.71
CA GLN A 122 -1.28 14.59 34.55
C GLN A 122 0.14 14.85 34.01
N TYR A 123 1.14 14.18 34.59
CA TYR A 123 2.55 14.36 34.24
C TYR A 123 3.04 13.19 33.40
N TRP A 124 3.55 13.54 32.23
CA TRP A 124 3.93 12.60 31.20
C TRP A 124 5.43 12.71 30.92
N ASN A 125 6.08 11.56 30.81
CA ASN A 125 7.46 11.45 30.35
C ASN A 125 7.47 11.03 28.88
N LEU A 126 8.30 11.67 28.07
CA LEU A 126 8.41 11.41 26.64
C LEU A 126 9.73 10.69 26.35
N THR A 127 9.65 9.40 26.02
CA THR A 127 10.83 8.59 25.66
C THR A 127 10.91 8.42 24.15
N ALA A 128 11.98 8.93 23.54
CA ALA A 128 12.20 8.80 22.11
C ALA A 128 12.36 7.33 21.69
N MET A 129 11.78 6.99 20.53
CA MET A 129 11.90 5.69 19.88
C MET A 129 12.67 5.81 18.56
N ASN A 130 13.27 4.71 18.11
CA ASN A 130 13.88 4.62 16.80
C ASN A 130 12.82 4.86 15.70
N PRO A 131 13.20 5.42 14.54
CA PRO A 131 12.32 5.47 13.38
C PRO A 131 11.83 4.07 13.03
N GLU A 132 10.52 3.92 12.84
CA GLU A 132 9.89 2.68 12.39
C GLU A 132 8.75 3.00 11.42
N ALA A 133 8.37 2.03 10.61
CA ALA A 133 7.25 2.19 9.71
C ALA A 133 5.93 2.30 10.50
N TYR A 134 4.95 2.99 9.91
CA TYR A 134 3.63 3.20 10.52
C TYR A 134 2.52 3.09 9.48
N ARG A 135 1.30 2.80 9.92
CA ARG A 135 0.11 2.72 9.04
C ARG A 135 -0.30 4.10 8.53
N ASP A 136 -0.52 4.27 7.23
CA ASP A 136 -0.98 5.55 6.66
C ASP A 136 -2.50 5.58 6.55
N ASP A 137 -3.19 6.08 7.59
CA ASP A 137 -4.65 6.09 7.66
C ASP A 137 -5.31 6.90 6.52
N ALA A 138 -4.67 7.97 6.04
CA ALA A 138 -5.22 8.74 4.92
C ALA A 138 -5.30 7.90 3.63
N VAL A 139 -4.25 7.12 3.36
CA VAL A 139 -4.20 6.23 2.20
C VAL A 139 -5.09 5.00 2.40
N VAL A 140 -5.11 4.42 3.60
CA VAL A 140 -6.04 3.31 3.93
C VAL A 140 -7.49 3.78 3.75
N GLY A 141 -7.83 4.96 4.25
CA GLY A 141 -9.15 5.58 4.10
C GLY A 141 -9.52 5.91 2.65
N PHE A 142 -8.55 6.28 1.82
CA PHE A 142 -8.77 6.47 0.37
C PHE A 142 -9.27 5.20 -0.33
N PHE A 143 -8.80 4.03 0.11
CA PHE A 143 -9.24 2.74 -0.40
C PHE A 143 -10.48 2.17 0.32
N ARG A 144 -10.97 2.81 1.38
CA ARG A 144 -12.31 2.57 1.96
C ARG A 144 -13.35 3.31 1.14
N ARG A 145 -13.87 2.66 0.09
CA ARG A 145 -14.75 3.29 -0.89
C ARG A 145 -16.21 2.97 -0.61
N GLY A 146 -17.03 4.01 -0.55
CA GLY A 146 -18.48 3.88 -0.40
C GLY A 146 -19.20 3.60 -1.72
N LYS A 147 -20.53 3.50 -1.67
CA LYS A 147 -21.38 3.29 -2.84
C LYS A 147 -21.42 4.53 -3.74
N VAL A 148 -20.55 4.58 -4.74
CA VAL A 148 -20.54 5.64 -5.77
C VAL A 148 -20.80 5.03 -7.14
N THR A 149 -21.87 5.45 -7.82
CA THR A 149 -22.27 4.92 -9.12
C THR A 149 -21.12 4.90 -10.13
N ASN A 150 -21.03 3.81 -10.90
CA ASN A 150 -19.99 3.56 -11.91
C ASN A 150 -18.55 3.63 -11.36
N THR A 151 -18.35 3.15 -10.14
CA THR A 151 -17.01 2.97 -9.57
C THR A 151 -16.78 1.56 -9.05
N THR A 152 -15.53 1.23 -8.76
CA THR A 152 -15.16 0.06 -7.96
C THR A 152 -15.03 0.44 -6.48
N VAL A 153 -15.35 -0.52 -5.62
CA VAL A 153 -15.48 -0.30 -4.16
C VAL A 153 -14.56 -1.17 -3.31
N ALA A 154 -14.16 -2.33 -3.82
CA ALA A 154 -13.20 -3.24 -3.21
C ALA A 154 -12.36 -3.88 -4.34
N PHE A 155 -11.08 -4.07 -4.11
CA PHE A 155 -10.14 -4.58 -5.11
C PHE A 155 -8.79 -4.89 -4.48
N ASP A 156 -8.01 -5.73 -5.14
CA ASP A 156 -6.61 -5.97 -4.82
C ASP A 156 -5.65 -5.29 -5.82
N GLN A 157 -4.36 -5.61 -5.68
CA GLN A 157 -3.26 -4.92 -6.36
C GLN A 157 -3.13 -3.44 -5.92
N GLY A 158 -3.37 -2.47 -6.80
CA GLY A 158 -3.22 -1.04 -6.51
C GLY A 158 -1.88 -0.44 -6.95
N ASN A 159 -1.38 -0.75 -8.16
CA ASN A 159 -0.19 -0.07 -8.69
C ASN A 159 -0.49 1.37 -9.03
N SER A 160 0.43 2.29 -8.72
CA SER A 160 0.30 3.68 -9.11
C SER A 160 1.20 4.00 -10.31
N ILE A 161 0.69 4.83 -11.22
CA ILE A 161 1.43 5.36 -12.37
C ILE A 161 1.23 6.88 -12.38
N PRO A 162 2.28 7.68 -12.08
CA PRO A 162 2.17 9.12 -12.16
C PRO A 162 2.07 9.55 -13.63
N LEU A 163 1.15 10.48 -13.90
CA LEU A 163 0.85 10.98 -15.24
C LEU A 163 1.40 12.40 -15.42
N ALA A 164 2.00 12.66 -16.58
CA ALA A 164 2.56 13.93 -16.98
C ALA A 164 1.99 14.44 -18.32
N TYR A 165 1.18 13.64 -19.02
CA TYR A 165 0.67 13.99 -20.35
C TYR A 165 -0.59 14.87 -20.31
N GLY A 166 -0.53 16.03 -20.99
CA GLY A 166 -1.67 16.90 -21.26
C GLY A 166 -2.50 17.24 -20.01
N GLY A 167 -3.83 17.16 -20.13
CA GLY A 167 -4.78 17.42 -19.03
C GLY A 167 -4.75 16.40 -17.88
N ASN A 168 -3.93 15.35 -17.98
CA ASN A 168 -3.69 14.41 -16.89
C ASN A 168 -2.41 14.69 -16.11
N ASN A 169 -1.62 15.70 -16.49
CA ASN A 169 -0.40 16.06 -15.77
C ASN A 169 -0.68 16.34 -14.28
N GLY A 170 0.04 15.64 -13.40
CA GLY A 170 -0.09 15.74 -11.95
C GLY A 170 -1.08 14.75 -11.33
N LYS A 171 -1.85 14.01 -12.15
CA LYS A 171 -2.74 12.94 -11.69
C LYS A 171 -1.97 11.64 -11.48
N VAL A 172 -2.60 10.68 -10.81
CA VAL A 172 -2.09 9.32 -10.64
C VAL A 172 -3.13 8.32 -11.12
N LEU A 173 -2.73 7.42 -12.01
CA LEU A 173 -3.53 6.27 -12.41
C LEU A 173 -3.24 5.12 -11.45
N TRP A 174 -4.28 4.60 -10.79
CA TRP A 174 -4.19 3.40 -9.97
C TRP A 174 -4.74 2.21 -10.75
N ILE A 175 -3.92 1.20 -10.98
CA ILE A 175 -4.28 -0.05 -11.66
C ILE A 175 -4.59 -1.11 -10.61
N THR A 176 -5.77 -1.73 -10.72
CA THR A 176 -6.23 -2.81 -9.85
C THR A 176 -6.43 -4.10 -10.64
N GLN A 177 -6.48 -5.22 -9.94
CA GLN A 177 -6.87 -6.51 -10.50
C GLN A 177 -8.34 -6.77 -10.15
N ASP A 178 -8.66 -7.98 -9.68
CA ASP A 178 -10.02 -8.40 -9.38
C ASP A 178 -10.70 -7.36 -8.47
N ALA A 179 -11.92 -6.97 -8.85
CA ALA A 179 -12.59 -5.81 -8.27
C ALA A 179 -14.11 -5.99 -8.19
N ASP A 180 -14.69 -5.44 -7.14
CA ASP A 180 -16.14 -5.36 -6.94
C ASP A 180 -16.67 -3.97 -7.30
N GLY A 181 -17.81 -3.96 -7.99
CA GLY A 181 -18.50 -2.75 -8.44
C GLY A 181 -19.39 -2.13 -7.36
N TRP A 182 -19.69 -0.85 -7.54
CA TRP A 182 -20.61 -0.08 -6.70
C TRP A 182 -22.00 -0.70 -6.52
N ASP A 183 -22.45 -1.48 -7.50
CA ASP A 183 -23.74 -2.16 -7.52
C ASP A 183 -23.82 -3.29 -6.50
N ARG A 184 -22.66 -3.79 -6.05
CA ARG A 184 -22.51 -4.78 -4.97
C ARG A 184 -22.62 -4.18 -3.57
N MET A 185 -22.31 -2.89 -3.43
CA MET A 185 -22.34 -2.20 -2.14
C MET A 185 -23.79 -1.98 -1.68
N LEU A 186 -24.10 -2.41 -0.47
CA LEU A 186 -25.37 -2.23 0.22
C LEU A 186 -25.40 -0.87 0.93
N MET A 187 -26.60 -0.42 1.32
CA MET A 187 -26.79 0.90 1.94
C MET A 187 -26.17 1.03 3.34
N ASP A 188 -25.88 -0.09 4.00
CA ASP A 188 -25.28 -0.15 5.32
C ASP A 188 -23.74 -0.28 5.28
N GLY A 189 -23.13 -0.13 4.11
CA GLY A 189 -21.67 -0.12 3.93
C GLY A 189 -21.02 -1.50 3.79
N TYR A 190 -21.81 -2.57 3.76
CA TYR A 190 -21.34 -3.92 3.42
C TYR A 190 -21.54 -4.20 1.93
N MET A 191 -20.89 -5.23 1.40
CA MET A 191 -21.24 -5.80 0.10
C MET A 191 -22.14 -7.02 0.28
N ASP A 192 -22.90 -7.38 -0.74
CA ASP A 192 -23.53 -8.69 -0.82
C ASP A 192 -22.48 -9.80 -1.07
N CYS A 193 -22.87 -11.06 -0.91
CA CYS A 193 -21.88 -12.15 -0.80
C CYS A 193 -21.31 -12.72 -2.10
N ASN A 194 -21.78 -12.31 -3.29
CA ASN A 194 -21.09 -12.74 -4.52
C ASN A 194 -19.86 -11.85 -4.72
N HIS A 195 -18.77 -12.45 -5.18
CA HIS A 195 -17.52 -11.74 -5.40
C HIS A 195 -17.10 -11.73 -6.86
N TRP A 196 -16.40 -10.64 -7.12
CA TRP A 196 -15.75 -10.12 -8.30
C TRP A 196 -16.71 -9.77 -9.44
N SER A 197 -16.76 -8.47 -9.71
CA SER A 197 -17.49 -7.86 -10.81
C SER A 197 -16.61 -7.71 -12.06
N TYR A 198 -15.31 -7.50 -11.86
CA TYR A 198 -14.32 -7.21 -12.91
C TYR A 198 -13.00 -7.92 -12.60
N HIS A 199 -12.24 -8.28 -13.63
CA HIS A 199 -10.89 -8.86 -13.46
C HIS A 199 -9.77 -7.81 -13.36
N ASN A 200 -10.08 -6.58 -13.73
CA ASN A 200 -9.20 -5.45 -13.58
C ASN A 200 -10.03 -4.18 -13.58
N SER A 201 -9.48 -3.13 -13.00
CA SER A 201 -10.06 -1.80 -13.09
C SER A 201 -8.97 -0.75 -12.92
N ALA A 202 -9.31 0.52 -13.07
CA ALA A 202 -8.40 1.58 -12.70
C ALA A 202 -9.10 2.84 -12.20
N LEU A 203 -8.43 3.55 -11.29
CA LEU A 203 -8.86 4.82 -10.71
C LEU A 203 -7.97 5.96 -11.20
N LEU A 204 -8.54 7.16 -11.33
CA LEU A 204 -7.81 8.36 -11.70
C LEU A 204 -7.82 9.35 -10.52
N GLN A 205 -6.77 9.31 -9.71
CA GLN A 205 -6.61 10.22 -8.57
C GLN A 205 -6.21 11.62 -9.06
N PRO A 206 -6.88 12.70 -8.61
CA PRO A 206 -6.62 14.05 -9.12
C PRO A 206 -5.22 14.61 -8.85
N SER A 207 -4.58 14.22 -7.74
CA SER A 207 -3.21 14.62 -7.39
C SER A 207 -2.62 13.68 -6.35
N ILE A 208 -1.29 13.70 -6.19
CA ILE A 208 -0.57 12.94 -5.14
C ILE A 208 -0.96 13.32 -3.70
N THR A 209 -1.68 14.42 -3.50
CA THR A 209 -2.12 14.89 -2.18
C THR A 209 -3.62 14.73 -1.95
N ASN A 210 -4.39 14.35 -2.99
CA ASN A 210 -5.83 14.19 -2.88
C ASN A 210 -6.18 12.74 -2.54
N TRP A 211 -6.31 12.45 -1.25
CA TRP A 211 -6.71 11.14 -0.72
C TRP A 211 -8.25 11.00 -0.56
N SER A 212 -9.05 11.72 -1.36
CA SER A 212 -10.51 11.60 -1.33
C SER A 212 -11.01 10.61 -2.39
N SER A 213 -11.63 9.53 -1.92
CA SER A 213 -12.30 8.54 -2.78
C SER A 213 -13.44 9.17 -3.60
N ALA A 214 -14.18 10.13 -3.04
CA ALA A 214 -15.29 10.82 -3.70
C ALA A 214 -14.87 11.62 -4.94
N SER A 215 -13.65 12.16 -4.96
CA SER A 215 -13.10 12.91 -6.10
C SER A 215 -12.27 12.05 -7.06
N THR A 216 -12.20 10.74 -6.83
CA THR A 216 -11.36 9.81 -7.57
C THR A 216 -12.24 8.80 -8.32
N PRO A 217 -12.62 9.11 -9.58
CA PRO A 217 -13.43 8.24 -10.39
C PRO A 217 -12.62 7.05 -10.94
N ASN A 218 -13.32 6.02 -11.41
CA ASN A 218 -12.72 5.03 -12.29
C ASN A 218 -12.51 5.61 -13.69
N ILE A 219 -11.47 5.13 -14.39
CA ILE A 219 -11.44 5.25 -15.84
C ILE A 219 -12.32 4.18 -16.47
N THR A 220 -12.84 4.45 -17.66
CA THR A 220 -13.52 3.49 -18.51
C THR A 220 -12.74 3.31 -19.81
N THR A 221 -12.85 2.14 -20.41
CA THR A 221 -12.28 1.87 -21.74
C THR A 221 -13.32 2.06 -22.83
N THR A 222 -12.86 2.13 -24.08
CA THR A 222 -13.71 1.99 -25.28
C THR A 222 -13.59 0.61 -25.92
N SER A 223 -12.61 -0.20 -25.49
CA SER A 223 -12.32 -1.55 -26.01
C SER A 223 -13.46 -2.55 -25.87
N ASN A 224 -14.40 -2.30 -24.96
CA ASN A 224 -15.47 -3.24 -24.63
C ASN A 224 -16.79 -2.86 -25.31
N THR A 225 -16.82 -1.79 -26.11
CA THR A 225 -18.01 -1.36 -26.85
C THR A 225 -18.54 -2.51 -27.72
N GLY A 226 -19.81 -2.89 -27.52
CA GLY A 226 -20.44 -3.98 -28.27
C GLY A 226 -20.04 -5.40 -27.85
N THR A 227 -19.21 -5.58 -26.82
CA THR A 227 -18.75 -6.91 -26.36
C THR A 227 -19.60 -7.52 -25.26
N GLY A 228 -20.41 -6.73 -24.56
CA GLY A 228 -21.14 -7.14 -23.36
C GLY A 228 -20.29 -7.15 -22.07
N ILE A 229 -18.99 -6.85 -22.16
CA ILE A 229 -18.11 -6.63 -21.01
C ILE A 229 -18.28 -5.18 -20.52
N ASN A 230 -18.26 -4.97 -19.21
CA ASN A 230 -18.40 -3.64 -18.62
C ASN A 230 -17.20 -2.75 -19.00
N GLN A 231 -17.42 -1.45 -19.24
CA GLN A 231 -16.34 -0.53 -19.60
C GLN A 231 -15.38 -0.21 -18.44
N LEU A 232 -15.75 -0.56 -17.19
CA LEU A 232 -14.86 -0.45 -16.01
C LEU A 232 -13.76 -1.52 -16.01
N GLU A 233 -13.95 -2.62 -16.72
CA GLU A 233 -12.90 -3.61 -16.97
C GLU A 233 -12.00 -3.11 -18.10
N ILE A 234 -10.91 -2.43 -17.73
CA ILE A 234 -10.13 -1.64 -18.69
C ILE A 234 -9.40 -2.49 -19.73
N ILE A 235 -9.01 -3.72 -19.38
CA ILE A 235 -8.33 -4.68 -20.24
C ILE A 235 -9.21 -5.93 -20.34
N LYS A 236 -9.82 -6.14 -21.50
CA LYS A 236 -10.64 -7.34 -21.75
C LYS A 236 -9.79 -8.59 -21.97
N ASP A 237 -10.42 -9.73 -21.69
CA ASP A 237 -9.96 -11.04 -22.10
C ASP A 237 -9.71 -11.11 -23.64
N PRO A 238 -8.52 -11.57 -24.09
CA PRO A 238 -8.22 -11.75 -25.51
C PRO A 238 -8.96 -12.94 -26.18
N ILE A 239 -9.47 -13.91 -25.43
CA ILE A 239 -10.20 -15.09 -25.90
C ILE A 239 -11.69 -14.81 -25.82
N THR A 240 -12.26 -14.41 -26.97
CA THR A 240 -13.68 -14.07 -27.08
C THR A 240 -14.59 -15.22 -26.66
N GLY A 241 -15.52 -14.96 -25.74
CA GLY A 241 -16.67 -15.83 -25.48
C GLY A 241 -16.53 -16.81 -24.31
N ASN A 242 -15.38 -16.84 -23.64
CA ASN A 242 -15.24 -17.62 -22.41
C ASN A 242 -14.75 -16.65 -21.32
N ARG A 243 -15.56 -16.40 -20.28
CA ARG A 243 -15.15 -15.63 -19.08
C ARG A 243 -14.18 -16.44 -18.21
N SER A 244 -13.27 -17.12 -18.90
CA SER A 244 -12.48 -18.22 -18.42
C SER A 244 -11.00 -17.91 -18.52
N THR A 245 -10.59 -16.68 -18.84
CA THR A 245 -9.20 -16.27 -18.72
C THR A 245 -9.07 -14.92 -18.03
N TYR A 246 -8.11 -14.82 -17.12
CA TYR A 246 -7.86 -13.64 -16.29
C TYR A 246 -6.84 -12.74 -16.98
N CYS A 247 -7.16 -11.45 -17.05
CA CYS A 247 -6.23 -10.40 -17.45
C CYS A 247 -5.89 -9.55 -16.23
N TRP A 248 -4.78 -9.88 -15.55
CA TRP A 248 -4.34 -9.19 -14.35
C TRP A 248 -3.19 -8.22 -14.65
N PRO A 249 -3.46 -6.92 -14.74
CA PRO A 249 -2.41 -5.94 -14.93
C PRO A 249 -1.60 -5.75 -13.65
N ALA A 250 -0.32 -5.42 -13.82
CA ALA A 250 0.56 -5.06 -12.70
C ALA A 250 1.19 -3.68 -12.95
N PHE A 251 2.51 -3.60 -12.95
CA PHE A 251 3.25 -2.36 -13.12
C PHE A 251 3.13 -1.80 -14.54
N GLY A 252 3.20 -0.47 -14.63
CA GLY A 252 3.20 0.23 -15.90
C GLY A 252 3.92 1.57 -15.83
N VAL A 253 4.08 2.19 -16.99
CA VAL A 253 4.70 3.51 -17.15
C VAL A 253 3.94 4.33 -18.19
N GLU A 254 3.85 5.63 -17.96
CA GLU A 254 3.43 6.57 -19.01
C GLU A 254 4.60 6.82 -19.99
N ILE A 255 4.34 6.75 -21.29
CA ILE A 255 5.27 7.16 -22.35
C ILE A 255 4.47 7.97 -23.37
N ASN A 256 4.80 9.26 -23.49
CA ASN A 256 4.04 10.22 -24.31
C ASN A 256 2.55 10.21 -23.94
N SER A 257 1.66 10.05 -24.91
CA SER A 257 0.20 10.05 -24.73
C SER A 257 -0.39 8.73 -24.23
N ASP A 258 0.44 7.72 -23.99
CA ASP A 258 0.00 6.37 -23.71
C ASP A 258 0.52 5.88 -22.35
N VAL A 259 -0.21 4.95 -21.76
CA VAL A 259 0.25 4.16 -20.61
C VAL A 259 0.52 2.73 -21.08
N TYR A 260 1.68 2.19 -20.71
CA TYR A 260 2.09 0.82 -21.02
C TYR A 260 2.08 0.02 -19.73
N VAL A 261 1.27 -1.03 -19.65
CA VAL A 261 1.05 -1.83 -18.44
C VAL A 261 1.36 -3.29 -18.74
N TRP A 262 2.20 -3.92 -17.94
CA TRP A 262 2.38 -5.37 -18.03
C TRP A 262 1.10 -6.08 -17.60
N THR A 263 0.75 -7.18 -18.26
CA THR A 263 -0.47 -7.93 -17.94
C THR A 263 -0.22 -9.43 -18.02
N TRP A 264 -0.66 -10.11 -16.96
CA TRP A 264 -0.77 -11.55 -16.86
C TRP A 264 -2.00 -12.04 -17.62
N GLU A 265 -1.85 -13.12 -18.39
CA GLU A 265 -2.96 -13.80 -19.05
C GLU A 265 -2.95 -15.29 -18.67
N ALA A 266 -4.00 -15.78 -18.02
CA ALA A 266 -4.12 -17.18 -17.56
C ALA A 266 -5.52 -17.76 -17.77
N SER A 267 -5.64 -19.09 -17.81
CA SER A 267 -6.92 -19.82 -17.87
C SER A 267 -7.76 -19.63 -16.59
N TYR A 268 -8.95 -20.24 -16.55
CA TYR A 268 -10.03 -19.98 -15.57
C TYR A 268 -9.69 -20.34 -14.13
N ASP A 269 -8.63 -21.10 -13.93
CA ASP A 269 -8.12 -21.40 -12.61
C ASP A 269 -7.10 -20.36 -12.11
N GLY A 270 -6.69 -19.41 -12.97
CA GLY A 270 -5.72 -18.35 -12.68
C GLY A 270 -4.31 -18.84 -12.31
N SER A 271 -4.11 -20.16 -12.25
CA SER A 271 -3.02 -20.79 -11.51
C SER A 271 -1.71 -20.84 -12.30
N VAL A 272 -1.79 -20.75 -13.64
CA VAL A 272 -0.64 -20.80 -14.54
C VAL A 272 -0.79 -19.75 -15.64
N ALA A 273 0.26 -18.96 -15.86
CA ALA A 273 0.30 -18.02 -16.98
C ALA A 273 0.29 -18.79 -18.30
N ASN A 274 -0.70 -18.49 -19.12
CA ASN A 274 -0.70 -18.82 -20.54
C ASN A 274 0.19 -17.84 -21.31
N ASN A 275 0.19 -16.57 -20.90
CA ASN A 275 0.99 -15.53 -21.51
C ASN A 275 1.31 -14.40 -20.54
N GLN A 276 2.27 -13.57 -20.95
CA GLN A 276 2.48 -12.25 -20.39
C GLN A 276 2.66 -11.26 -21.53
N VAL A 277 2.05 -10.09 -21.40
CA VAL A 277 1.97 -9.10 -22.47
C VAL A 277 2.20 -7.69 -21.96
N LEU A 278 2.31 -6.75 -22.90
CA LEU A 278 2.29 -5.33 -22.62
C LEU A 278 1.02 -4.73 -23.23
N ASN A 279 0.14 -4.18 -22.41
CA ASN A 279 -1.03 -3.46 -22.86
C ASN A 279 -0.72 -1.97 -22.97
N LYS A 280 -0.98 -1.40 -24.14
CA LYS A 280 -0.92 0.04 -24.40
C LYS A 280 -2.32 0.63 -24.29
N ILE A 281 -2.49 1.65 -23.45
CA ILE A 281 -3.75 2.35 -23.23
C ILE A 281 -3.57 3.82 -23.61
N ALA A 282 -4.32 4.28 -24.61
CA ALA A 282 -4.29 5.69 -25.01
C ALA A 282 -5.05 6.55 -24.00
N GLN A 283 -4.39 7.61 -23.51
CA GLN A 283 -5.01 8.50 -22.53
C GLN A 283 -6.07 9.39 -23.17
N ASN A 284 -7.17 9.61 -22.46
CA ASN A 284 -8.04 10.75 -22.70
C ASN A 284 -7.72 11.85 -21.68
N THR A 285 -7.31 13.02 -22.16
CA THR A 285 -6.91 14.15 -21.30
C THR A 285 -8.09 15.00 -20.85
N SER A 286 -9.28 14.80 -21.42
CA SER A 286 -10.48 15.60 -21.17
C SER A 286 -11.54 14.84 -20.34
N GLY A 287 -11.30 13.58 -19.98
CA GLY A 287 -12.28 12.76 -19.28
C GLY A 287 -11.74 11.39 -18.84
N THR A 288 -12.64 10.56 -18.31
CA THR A 288 -12.32 9.22 -17.79
C THR A 288 -12.53 8.11 -18.81
N ASN A 289 -13.15 8.40 -19.96
CA ASN A 289 -13.33 7.45 -21.07
C ASN A 289 -12.07 7.38 -21.93
N TRP A 290 -11.16 6.48 -21.60
CA TRP A 290 -9.88 6.30 -22.26
C TRP A 290 -9.99 5.47 -23.55
N GLY A 291 -8.97 5.58 -24.39
CA GLY A 291 -8.94 4.98 -25.72
C GLY A 291 -8.82 3.45 -25.69
N ALA A 292 -8.87 2.85 -26.87
CA ALA A 292 -8.78 1.40 -27.02
C ALA A 292 -7.43 0.87 -26.50
N VAL A 293 -7.52 -0.19 -25.68
CA VAL A 293 -6.38 -0.99 -25.25
C VAL A 293 -5.85 -1.82 -26.41
N THR A 294 -4.55 -1.65 -26.69
CA THR A 294 -3.82 -2.43 -27.68
C THR A 294 -2.92 -3.44 -26.97
N ARG A 295 -3.17 -4.72 -27.21
CA ARG A 295 -2.34 -5.83 -26.72
C ARG A 295 -1.07 -5.95 -27.56
N LEU A 296 0.09 -5.84 -26.92
CA LEU A 296 1.41 -5.95 -27.55
C LEU A 296 2.12 -7.21 -27.04
N THR A 297 2.91 -7.85 -27.89
CA THR A 297 3.71 -9.04 -27.58
C THR A 297 5.20 -8.71 -27.72
N PRO A 298 5.86 -8.28 -26.63
CA PRO A 298 7.27 -7.93 -26.71
C PRO A 298 8.18 -9.11 -27.09
N ALA A 299 9.29 -8.79 -27.76
CA ALA A 299 10.26 -9.79 -28.20
C ALA A 299 10.76 -10.62 -26.99
N GLY A 300 10.68 -11.96 -27.08
CA GLY A 300 11.13 -12.86 -26.02
C GLY A 300 10.12 -13.16 -24.89
N MET A 301 8.92 -12.56 -24.92
CA MET A 301 7.85 -12.84 -23.93
C MET A 301 6.82 -13.87 -24.40
N SER A 302 6.57 -13.99 -25.70
CA SER A 302 5.48 -14.84 -26.21
C SER A 302 5.65 -16.31 -25.83
N GLY A 303 4.67 -16.86 -25.12
CA GLY A 303 4.67 -18.26 -24.67
C GLY A 303 5.69 -18.57 -23.57
N GLN A 304 6.34 -17.56 -23.01
CA GLN A 304 7.28 -17.69 -21.91
C GLN A 304 6.59 -17.28 -20.60
N SER A 305 6.50 -18.22 -19.66
CA SER A 305 5.90 -18.02 -18.34
C SER A 305 6.82 -18.48 -17.18
N THR A 306 8.06 -18.87 -17.48
CA THR A 306 9.02 -19.31 -16.46
C THR A 306 9.55 -18.15 -15.60
N ILE A 307 9.77 -17.00 -16.20
CA ILE A 307 10.16 -15.74 -15.55
C ILE A 307 9.06 -14.74 -15.84
N ILE A 308 8.38 -14.26 -14.81
CA ILE A 308 7.22 -13.38 -14.93
C ILE A 308 7.69 -11.96 -14.68
N TYR A 309 7.68 -11.10 -15.71
CA TYR A 309 8.22 -9.73 -15.66
C TYR A 309 7.24 -8.71 -15.06
N SER A 310 6.71 -9.03 -13.88
CA SER A 310 5.66 -8.29 -13.18
C SER A 310 6.12 -7.63 -11.88
N SER A 311 7.42 -7.53 -11.62
CA SER A 311 7.97 -7.13 -10.31
C SER A 311 8.52 -5.72 -10.29
N GLY A 312 8.10 -4.85 -11.21
CA GLY A 312 8.48 -3.45 -11.23
C GLY A 312 8.78 -2.92 -12.63
N MET A 313 8.45 -1.65 -12.87
CA MET A 313 8.84 -0.91 -14.07
C MET A 313 9.39 0.47 -13.69
N VAL A 314 10.62 0.78 -14.11
CA VAL A 314 11.28 2.06 -13.81
C VAL A 314 11.70 2.72 -15.11
N LYS A 315 11.06 3.86 -15.42
CA LYS A 315 11.40 4.72 -16.55
C LYS A 315 12.65 5.57 -16.25
N LYS A 316 13.62 5.57 -17.16
CA LYS A 316 14.83 6.41 -17.17
C LYS A 316 14.92 7.17 -18.49
N PRO A 317 14.25 8.33 -18.61
CA PRO A 317 14.18 9.08 -19.87
C PRO A 317 15.54 9.47 -20.43
N ALA A 318 16.48 9.88 -19.57
CA ALA A 318 17.84 10.27 -19.96
C ALA A 318 18.65 9.12 -20.60
N LEU A 319 18.20 7.87 -20.46
CA LEU A 319 18.85 6.68 -21.02
C LEU A 319 18.04 6.03 -22.14
N ASP A 320 16.93 6.64 -22.57
CA ASP A 320 15.91 6.01 -23.43
C ASP A 320 15.64 4.55 -22.98
N THR A 321 15.38 4.34 -21.69
CA THR A 321 15.22 2.98 -21.13
C THR A 321 14.10 2.92 -20.10
N VAL A 322 13.29 1.86 -20.16
CA VAL A 322 12.48 1.35 -19.06
C VAL A 322 13.09 0.04 -18.59
N TYR A 323 13.45 -0.04 -17.31
CA TYR A 323 13.87 -1.28 -16.67
C TYR A 323 12.65 -2.03 -16.15
N VAL A 324 12.63 -3.34 -16.32
CA VAL A 324 11.52 -4.22 -15.88
C VAL A 324 12.08 -5.37 -15.08
N TRP A 325 11.57 -5.59 -13.87
CA TRP A 325 11.98 -6.73 -13.04
C TRP A 325 10.97 -7.85 -13.16
N GLY A 326 11.47 -9.07 -13.08
CA GLY A 326 10.65 -10.27 -13.06
C GLY A 326 11.17 -11.31 -12.10
N THR A 327 10.35 -12.31 -11.83
CA THR A 327 10.68 -13.37 -10.88
C THR A 327 10.48 -14.75 -11.49
N LYS A 328 11.33 -15.70 -11.06
CA LYS A 328 11.14 -17.14 -11.27
C LYS A 328 10.90 -17.78 -9.91
N SER A 329 9.74 -18.38 -9.71
CA SER A 329 9.47 -19.18 -8.52
C SER A 329 10.44 -20.36 -8.45
N VAL A 330 11.06 -20.55 -7.28
CA VAL A 330 11.93 -21.71 -7.02
C VAL A 330 11.40 -22.60 -5.91
N PHE A 331 10.55 -22.05 -5.05
CA PHE A 331 9.77 -22.78 -4.05
C PHE A 331 8.46 -22.03 -3.78
N PHE A 332 7.55 -22.59 -2.98
CA PHE A 332 6.23 -21.96 -2.77
C PHE A 332 6.32 -20.55 -2.18
N ASN A 333 7.32 -20.27 -1.34
CA ASN A 333 7.54 -18.96 -0.68
C ASN A 333 8.83 -18.25 -1.09
N THR A 334 9.53 -18.72 -2.13
CA THR A 334 10.77 -18.08 -2.57
C THR A 334 10.88 -18.01 -4.09
N CYS A 335 11.42 -16.90 -4.58
CA CYS A 335 11.70 -16.68 -5.99
C CYS A 335 13.12 -16.13 -6.20
N ILE A 336 13.51 -15.98 -7.47
CA ILE A 336 14.76 -15.34 -7.90
C ILE A 336 14.41 -14.20 -8.83
N VAL A 337 15.10 -13.06 -8.68
CA VAL A 337 14.84 -11.84 -9.44
C VAL A 337 15.70 -11.76 -10.71
N PHE A 338 15.09 -11.29 -11.79
CA PHE A 338 15.67 -11.11 -13.12
C PHE A 338 15.37 -9.69 -13.62
N LEU A 339 16.15 -9.23 -14.61
CA LEU A 339 16.03 -7.90 -15.19
C LEU A 339 15.86 -7.98 -16.71
N ALA A 340 14.88 -7.24 -17.21
CA ALA A 340 14.70 -6.89 -18.61
C ALA A 340 14.72 -5.37 -18.79
N ARG A 341 14.75 -4.91 -20.04
CA ARG A 341 14.55 -3.51 -20.40
C ARG A 341 14.01 -3.35 -21.81
N TYR A 342 13.42 -2.19 -22.09
CA TYR A 342 13.06 -1.75 -23.44
C TYR A 342 13.26 -0.24 -23.59
N PRO A 343 13.48 0.27 -24.82
CA PRO A 343 13.60 1.71 -25.04
C PRO A 343 12.23 2.41 -25.02
N LEU A 344 12.18 3.67 -24.56
CA LEU A 344 10.92 4.45 -24.56
C LEU A 344 10.45 4.68 -26.00
N SER A 345 11.39 4.81 -26.92
CA SER A 345 11.14 4.95 -28.37
C SER A 345 10.53 3.70 -29.02
N ASN A 346 10.71 2.51 -28.43
CA ASN A 346 10.17 1.26 -28.96
C ASN A 346 9.83 0.25 -27.83
N PRO A 347 8.65 0.37 -27.20
CA PRO A 347 8.25 -0.45 -26.05
C PRO A 347 8.10 -1.96 -26.29
N THR A 348 8.17 -2.44 -27.53
CA THR A 348 8.12 -3.88 -27.86
C THR A 348 9.51 -4.50 -28.08
N ASN A 349 10.57 -3.69 -28.17
CA ASN A 349 11.94 -4.15 -28.36
C ASN A 349 12.63 -4.45 -27.01
N TRP A 350 12.29 -5.59 -26.42
CA TRP A 350 12.83 -5.99 -25.12
C TRP A 350 14.21 -6.63 -25.23
N SER A 351 15.02 -6.44 -24.19
CA SER A 351 16.28 -7.13 -23.98
C SER A 351 16.40 -7.60 -22.53
N TYR A 352 17.08 -8.72 -22.31
CA TYR A 352 17.14 -9.45 -21.05
C TYR A 352 18.56 -9.56 -20.55
N TRP A 353 18.79 -9.23 -19.28
CA TRP A 353 20.10 -9.33 -18.67
C TRP A 353 20.45 -10.79 -18.38
N ARG A 354 21.58 -11.25 -18.92
CA ARG A 354 22.11 -12.61 -18.74
C ARG A 354 23.39 -12.63 -17.88
N GLY A 355 23.51 -11.70 -16.94
CA GLY A 355 24.64 -11.65 -16.00
C GLY A 355 25.91 -10.97 -16.52
N ASN A 356 26.15 -10.99 -17.83
CA ASN A 356 27.25 -10.25 -18.46
C ASN A 356 26.84 -9.43 -19.69
N THR A 357 25.77 -9.84 -20.37
CA THR A 357 25.31 -9.23 -21.62
C THR A 357 23.79 -9.09 -21.64
N TRP A 358 23.29 -8.23 -22.54
CA TRP A 358 21.87 -8.13 -22.86
C TRP A 358 21.56 -9.00 -24.08
N ALA A 359 20.48 -9.77 -24.04
CA ALA A 359 20.04 -10.64 -25.14
C ALA A 359 18.58 -10.37 -25.52
N SER A 360 18.15 -10.83 -26.70
CA SER A 360 16.76 -10.66 -27.18
C SER A 360 15.75 -11.65 -26.58
N THR A 361 16.21 -12.65 -25.83
CA THR A 361 15.37 -13.59 -25.09
C THR A 361 15.93 -13.83 -23.69
N PRO A 362 15.09 -14.18 -22.70
CA PRO A 362 15.59 -14.59 -21.39
C PRO A 362 16.38 -15.90 -21.49
N ASP A 363 17.36 -16.11 -20.60
CA ASP A 363 17.99 -17.41 -20.41
C ASP A 363 17.20 -18.19 -19.34
N LEU A 364 16.60 -19.32 -19.73
CA LEU A 364 15.70 -20.10 -18.87
C LEU A 364 16.37 -21.32 -18.22
N THR A 365 17.43 -21.83 -18.84
CA THR A 365 18.06 -23.13 -18.53
C THR A 365 19.58 -23.11 -18.56
N GLY A 366 20.22 -22.02 -18.99
CA GLY A 366 21.66 -21.89 -19.11
C GLY A 366 22.37 -21.51 -17.81
N THR A 367 23.69 -21.37 -17.89
CA THR A 367 24.57 -21.03 -16.76
C THR A 367 24.64 -19.52 -16.48
N ASN A 368 24.15 -18.68 -17.40
CA ASN A 368 24.22 -17.23 -17.36
C ASN A 368 22.82 -16.62 -17.20
N LEU A 369 22.09 -17.09 -16.19
CA LEU A 369 20.70 -16.73 -15.94
C LEU A 369 20.48 -15.24 -15.66
N GLY A 370 21.52 -14.48 -15.31
CA GLY A 370 21.39 -13.06 -14.96
C GLY A 370 20.60 -12.81 -13.69
N GLN A 371 20.66 -13.77 -12.76
CA GLN A 371 20.04 -13.69 -11.43
C GLN A 371 20.59 -12.48 -10.67
N ILE A 372 19.69 -11.69 -10.11
CA ILE A 372 20.05 -10.52 -9.32
C ILE A 372 20.42 -10.97 -7.91
N THR A 373 21.61 -10.59 -7.46
CA THR A 373 22.07 -10.84 -6.08
C THR A 373 21.34 -9.92 -5.10
N VAL A 374 20.88 -10.49 -3.98
CA VAL A 374 20.25 -9.81 -2.84
C VAL A 374 20.90 -10.32 -1.56
N GLY A 375 21.51 -9.42 -0.79
CA GLY A 375 22.34 -9.80 0.35
C GLY A 375 23.51 -10.70 -0.07
N SER A 376 23.64 -11.87 0.55
CA SER A 376 24.68 -12.88 0.25
C SER A 376 24.26 -13.93 -0.78
N GLY A 377 23.03 -13.86 -1.34
CA GLY A 377 22.47 -14.88 -2.21
C GLY A 377 21.65 -14.32 -3.38
N VAL A 378 20.83 -15.16 -4.00
CA VAL A 378 19.92 -14.79 -5.11
C VAL A 378 18.44 -15.09 -4.80
N GLY A 379 18.18 -15.78 -3.69
CA GLY A 379 16.83 -16.09 -3.24
C GLY A 379 16.21 -14.91 -2.52
N VAL A 380 14.98 -14.59 -2.90
CA VAL A 380 14.12 -13.58 -2.26
C VAL A 380 12.79 -14.23 -1.88
N GLN A 381 12.03 -13.55 -1.04
CA GLN A 381 10.66 -13.98 -0.73
C GLN A 381 9.68 -13.65 -1.88
N GLN A 382 8.39 -13.83 -1.68
CA GLN A 382 7.37 -13.58 -2.69
C GLN A 382 6.94 -12.10 -2.73
N ASN A 383 6.01 -11.75 -3.63
CA ASN A 383 5.43 -10.41 -3.76
C ASN A 383 6.49 -9.31 -4.02
N VAL A 384 7.46 -9.62 -4.87
CA VAL A 384 8.56 -8.69 -5.17
C VAL A 384 8.07 -7.48 -5.95
N SER A 385 8.42 -6.29 -5.49
CA SER A 385 8.30 -5.05 -6.27
C SER A 385 9.59 -4.24 -6.25
N VAL A 386 9.93 -3.64 -7.38
CA VAL A 386 11.14 -2.83 -7.54
C VAL A 386 10.78 -1.47 -8.13
N SER A 387 11.27 -0.42 -7.48
CA SER A 387 11.12 0.97 -7.94
C SER A 387 12.42 1.76 -7.77
N TYR A 388 12.41 3.03 -8.17
CA TYR A 388 13.53 3.94 -7.98
C TYR A 388 13.13 5.10 -7.07
N VAL A 389 13.77 5.18 -5.91
CA VAL A 389 13.44 6.10 -4.83
C VAL A 389 14.71 6.84 -4.44
N ASN A 390 14.66 8.18 -4.48
CA ASN A 390 15.70 9.08 -3.97
C ASN A 390 17.16 8.62 -4.26
N GLY A 391 17.46 8.33 -5.54
CA GLY A 391 18.81 7.96 -5.95
C GLY A 391 19.13 6.45 -5.95
N LYS A 392 18.26 5.61 -5.38
CA LYS A 392 18.47 4.16 -5.24
C LYS A 392 17.38 3.36 -5.95
N TYR A 393 17.72 2.17 -6.40
CA TYR A 393 16.74 1.12 -6.68
C TYR A 393 16.34 0.49 -5.35
N VAL A 394 15.05 0.39 -5.11
CA VAL A 394 14.47 -0.16 -3.88
C VAL A 394 13.66 -1.38 -4.27
N MET A 395 13.96 -2.51 -3.63
CA MET A 395 13.26 -3.77 -3.78
C MET A 395 12.51 -4.07 -2.49
N MET A 396 11.22 -4.30 -2.61
CA MET A 396 10.35 -4.80 -1.55
C MET A 396 10.04 -6.27 -1.80
N GLN A 397 9.95 -7.05 -0.72
CA GLN A 397 9.48 -8.44 -0.71
C GLN A 397 8.65 -8.68 0.55
N MET A 398 7.83 -9.73 0.53
CA MET A 398 6.98 -10.13 1.65
C MET A 398 7.10 -11.62 1.95
N ASP A 399 6.88 -12.00 3.20
CA ASP A 399 6.58 -13.38 3.55
C ASP A 399 5.33 -13.90 2.80
N GLN A 400 5.14 -15.22 2.75
CA GLN A 400 4.01 -15.84 2.06
C GLN A 400 2.70 -15.64 2.85
N GLY A 401 1.84 -14.75 2.39
CA GLY A 401 0.61 -14.35 3.09
C GLY A 401 -0.67 -15.09 2.73
N PHE A 402 -0.58 -16.35 2.28
CA PHE A 402 -1.76 -17.15 1.93
C PHE A 402 -2.13 -18.20 2.99
N PHE A 403 -1.25 -18.48 3.95
CA PHE A 403 -1.48 -19.52 4.96
C PHE A 403 -2.10 -18.95 6.22
N CYS A 404 -2.89 -19.77 6.92
CA CYS A 404 -3.46 -19.40 8.20
C CYS A 404 -2.40 -19.17 9.28
N ASP A 405 -2.47 -18.00 9.93
CA ASP A 405 -1.61 -17.56 11.03
C ASP A 405 -0.14 -17.98 10.88
N PRO A 406 0.54 -17.55 9.79
CA PRO A 406 1.92 -17.92 9.56
C PRO A 406 2.79 -17.30 10.66
N GLY A 407 3.86 -17.99 11.07
CA GLY A 407 4.77 -17.46 12.09
C GLY A 407 5.57 -16.22 11.66
N SER A 408 5.57 -15.89 10.36
CA SER A 408 6.24 -14.71 9.80
C SER A 408 5.34 -14.04 8.75
N HIS A 409 5.25 -12.72 8.84
CA HIS A 409 4.34 -11.87 8.07
C HIS A 409 4.91 -10.46 7.90
N GLY A 410 6.18 -10.42 7.50
CA GLY A 410 6.97 -9.20 7.36
C GLY A 410 6.97 -8.61 5.94
N ILE A 411 7.21 -7.31 5.89
CA ILE A 411 7.61 -6.55 4.71
C ILE A 411 9.09 -6.22 4.85
N TYR A 412 9.88 -6.54 3.83
CA TYR A 412 11.33 -6.35 3.83
C TYR A 412 11.76 -5.46 2.67
N ILE A 413 12.77 -4.61 2.92
CA ILE A 413 13.35 -3.72 1.92
C ILE A 413 14.83 -4.02 1.71
N SER A 414 15.25 -4.01 0.45
CA SER A 414 16.65 -4.02 0.02
C SER A 414 16.91 -2.84 -0.93
N THR A 415 18.12 -2.29 -0.96
CA THR A 415 18.47 -1.16 -1.84
C THR A 415 19.69 -1.45 -2.71
N SER A 416 19.80 -0.76 -3.84
CA SER A 416 20.94 -0.88 -4.78
C SER A 416 21.20 0.45 -5.49
N SER A 417 22.46 0.72 -5.87
CA SER A 417 22.80 1.84 -6.76
C SER A 417 22.66 1.49 -8.25
N SER A 418 22.43 0.22 -8.58
CA SER A 418 22.37 -0.32 -9.94
C SER A 418 21.08 -1.13 -10.16
N PRO A 419 20.44 -1.05 -11.33
CA PRO A 419 19.26 -1.88 -11.62
C PRO A 419 19.59 -3.38 -11.66
N LYS A 420 20.87 -3.72 -11.81
CA LYS A 420 21.42 -5.08 -11.88
C LYS A 420 21.84 -5.63 -10.51
N GLY A 421 21.63 -4.87 -9.43
CA GLY A 421 22.17 -5.19 -8.11
C GLY A 421 23.70 -4.98 -8.01
N PRO A 422 24.34 -5.55 -6.98
CA PRO A 422 23.69 -6.32 -5.91
C PRO A 422 22.79 -5.43 -5.05
N PHE A 423 21.64 -5.97 -4.63
CA PHE A 423 20.82 -5.35 -3.59
C PHE A 423 21.37 -5.72 -2.21
N THR A 424 21.20 -4.83 -1.23
CA THR A 424 21.57 -5.09 0.18
C THR A 424 20.83 -6.30 0.74
N ALA A 425 21.24 -6.77 1.92
CA ALA A 425 20.47 -7.77 2.65
C ALA A 425 19.06 -7.22 2.95
N PRO A 426 18.01 -8.05 2.88
CA PRO A 426 16.65 -7.62 3.21
C PRO A 426 16.54 -7.19 4.66
N GLN A 427 16.02 -5.99 4.88
CA GLN A 427 15.73 -5.45 6.19
C GLN A 427 14.23 -5.47 6.45
N LEU A 428 13.81 -6.10 7.56
CA LEU A 428 12.42 -6.04 8.03
C LEU A 428 12.07 -4.59 8.39
N VAL A 429 11.03 -4.04 7.76
CA VAL A 429 10.57 -2.67 8.01
C VAL A 429 9.19 -2.59 8.64
N TYR A 430 8.37 -3.63 8.47
CA TYR A 430 6.99 -3.67 8.99
C TYR A 430 6.51 -5.11 9.15
N THR A 431 5.63 -5.33 10.13
CA THR A 431 4.97 -6.61 10.40
C THR A 431 3.47 -6.44 10.26
N ILE A 432 2.81 -7.26 9.44
CA ILE A 432 1.39 -7.13 9.10
C ILE A 432 0.51 -7.77 10.17
N GLU A 433 -0.30 -6.98 10.87
CA GLU A 433 -1.14 -7.46 11.97
C GLU A 433 -2.65 -7.39 11.68
N ASP A 434 -3.04 -7.15 10.42
CA ASP A 434 -4.46 -7.09 10.06
C ASP A 434 -5.13 -8.46 10.22
N LYS A 435 -6.18 -8.52 11.06
CA LYS A 435 -6.90 -9.75 11.39
C LYS A 435 -8.34 -9.72 10.92
N PHE A 436 -8.79 -10.83 10.33
CA PHE A 436 -10.18 -11.10 10.00
C PHE A 436 -10.68 -12.26 10.88
N ASN A 437 -11.78 -12.05 11.60
CA ASN A 437 -12.36 -13.04 12.53
C ASN A 437 -11.37 -13.67 13.52
N GLY A 438 -10.44 -12.87 14.03
CA GLY A 438 -9.45 -13.30 15.03
C GLY A 438 -8.17 -13.93 14.47
N HIS A 439 -8.12 -14.20 13.16
CA HIS A 439 -6.96 -14.75 12.45
C HIS A 439 -6.31 -13.72 11.53
N LEU A 440 -5.04 -13.89 11.17
CA LEU A 440 -4.40 -13.05 10.15
C LEU A 440 -5.18 -13.12 8.84
N ALA A 441 -5.47 -11.94 8.27
CA ALA A 441 -6.03 -11.82 6.93
C ALA A 441 -4.99 -12.28 5.89
N LYS A 442 -5.43 -12.79 4.74
CA LYS A 442 -4.53 -13.00 3.59
C LYS A 442 -3.90 -11.67 3.20
N TYR A 443 -2.62 -11.68 2.86
CA TYR A 443 -1.90 -10.49 2.42
C TYR A 443 -0.98 -10.79 1.23
N TYR A 444 -0.92 -9.86 0.28
CA TYR A 444 -0.14 -10.01 -0.96
C TYR A 444 0.03 -8.67 -1.68
N THR A 445 0.64 -8.71 -2.88
CA THR A 445 0.84 -7.57 -3.79
C THR A 445 1.42 -6.33 -3.11
N GLY A 446 2.63 -6.48 -2.59
CA GLY A 446 3.39 -5.39 -2.00
C GLY A 446 3.95 -4.42 -3.04
N ILE A 447 3.57 -3.15 -3.01
CA ILE A 447 3.92 -2.15 -4.05
C ILE A 447 4.59 -0.91 -3.44
N ILE A 448 5.62 -0.41 -4.13
CA ILE A 448 6.35 0.81 -3.77
C ILE A 448 5.81 1.99 -4.60
N HIS A 449 5.48 3.10 -3.94
CA HIS A 449 4.95 4.30 -4.61
C HIS A 449 5.86 5.53 -4.39
N PRO A 450 6.89 5.73 -5.24
CA PRO A 450 7.88 6.81 -5.06
C PRO A 450 7.32 8.23 -5.24
N GLU A 451 6.20 8.40 -5.92
CA GLU A 451 5.64 9.70 -6.28
C GLU A 451 4.91 10.41 -5.12
N PHE A 452 4.48 9.67 -4.10
CA PHE A 452 3.69 10.21 -2.99
C PHE A 452 4.57 10.83 -1.89
N VAL A 453 5.39 11.81 -2.27
CA VAL A 453 6.22 12.55 -1.32
C VAL A 453 5.34 13.36 -0.37
N ASN A 454 5.53 13.18 0.94
CA ASN A 454 4.74 13.83 2.00
C ASN A 454 5.51 14.91 2.79
N GLY A 455 6.74 15.24 2.35
CA GLY A 455 7.60 16.21 3.02
C GLY A 455 8.31 15.69 4.28
N LYS A 456 8.18 14.39 4.61
CA LYS A 456 8.76 13.78 5.83
C LYS A 456 9.90 12.79 5.53
N ASN A 457 10.37 12.70 4.28
CA ASN A 457 11.38 11.72 3.83
C ASN A 457 10.97 10.27 4.13
N GLU A 458 9.76 9.91 3.68
CA GLU A 458 9.17 8.59 3.91
C GLU A 458 8.67 8.00 2.59
N LEU A 459 8.84 6.69 2.44
CA LEU A 459 8.34 5.89 1.33
C LEU A 459 6.91 5.44 1.59
N LEU A 460 6.00 5.63 0.63
CA LEU A 460 4.70 4.96 0.66
C LEU A 460 4.85 3.54 0.11
N ILE A 461 4.36 2.57 0.88
CA ILE A 461 4.21 1.18 0.44
C ILE A 461 2.75 0.78 0.64
N THR A 462 2.20 0.02 -0.31
CA THR A 462 0.91 -0.64 -0.14
C THR A 462 1.03 -2.15 -0.19
N TYR A 463 0.02 -2.83 0.34
CA TYR A 463 -0.20 -4.27 0.20
C TYR A 463 -1.71 -4.52 0.16
N ALA A 464 -2.16 -5.57 -0.52
CA ALA A 464 -3.56 -5.95 -0.51
C ALA A 464 -3.84 -6.90 0.64
N LEU A 465 -5.02 -6.77 1.23
CA LEU A 465 -5.64 -7.81 2.02
C LEU A 465 -6.68 -8.56 1.21
N ASN A 466 -6.86 -9.83 1.58
CA ASN A 466 -8.05 -10.61 1.28
C ASN A 466 -8.53 -11.24 2.60
N TYR A 467 -9.68 -11.90 2.56
CA TYR A 467 -10.31 -12.53 3.72
C TYR A 467 -9.48 -13.71 4.25
N ASN A 468 -10.15 -14.70 4.85
CA ASN A 468 -9.51 -15.80 5.55
C ASN A 468 -8.38 -16.47 4.74
N ALA A 469 -7.25 -16.68 5.42
CA ALA A 469 -6.11 -17.44 4.93
C ALA A 469 -6.41 -18.94 4.81
N ASP A 470 -5.67 -19.63 3.96
CA ASP A 470 -5.93 -21.03 3.64
C ASP A 470 -5.41 -21.98 4.72
N GLY A 471 -6.25 -22.97 5.07
CA GLY A 471 -5.90 -24.08 5.98
C GLY A 471 -6.06 -23.79 7.47
N GLY A 472 -5.80 -24.81 8.29
CA GLY A 472 -5.75 -24.68 9.75
C GLY A 472 -7.08 -24.27 10.40
N SER A 473 -7.00 -23.35 11.36
CA SER A 473 -8.14 -22.82 12.12
C SER A 473 -8.89 -21.70 11.40
N CYS A 474 -8.36 -21.19 10.29
CA CYS A 474 -8.99 -20.12 9.54
C CYS A 474 -10.25 -20.66 8.85
N SER A 475 -11.41 -20.08 9.18
CA SER A 475 -12.68 -20.39 8.51
C SER A 475 -12.58 -20.07 7.03
N THR A 476 -13.34 -20.70 6.14
CA THR A 476 -13.52 -20.19 4.76
C THR A 476 -14.75 -19.30 4.64
N GLN A 477 -15.55 -19.19 5.70
CA GLN A 477 -16.76 -18.38 5.71
C GLN A 477 -16.40 -16.89 5.80
N ILE A 478 -16.75 -16.17 4.74
CA ILE A 478 -16.62 -14.71 4.64
C ILE A 478 -17.98 -14.00 4.62
N CYS A 479 -19.03 -14.73 4.23
CA CYS A 479 -20.40 -14.24 4.14
C CYS A 479 -21.15 -14.49 5.46
N PHE A 480 -21.63 -13.42 6.08
CA PHE A 480 -22.45 -13.47 7.29
C PHE A 480 -23.74 -12.71 7.07
N SER A 481 -24.88 -13.40 7.24
CA SER A 481 -26.22 -12.81 7.03
C SER A 481 -26.39 -12.15 5.65
N GLY A 482 -25.82 -12.75 4.61
CA GLY A 482 -25.88 -12.23 3.24
C GLY A 482 -24.97 -11.04 2.96
N LYS A 483 -24.01 -10.76 3.85
CA LYS A 483 -23.10 -9.61 3.78
C LYS A 483 -21.65 -10.00 3.94
N VAL A 484 -20.77 -9.18 3.36
CA VAL A 484 -19.32 -9.27 3.50
C VAL A 484 -18.73 -7.86 3.71
N ASP A 485 -17.72 -7.74 4.56
CA ASP A 485 -17.04 -6.46 4.82
C ASP A 485 -16.07 -6.15 3.67
N PRO A 486 -16.28 -5.08 2.87
CA PRO A 486 -15.37 -4.73 1.78
C PRO A 486 -13.96 -4.35 2.25
N ASN A 487 -13.77 -4.01 3.53
CA ASN A 487 -12.48 -3.52 4.04
C ASN A 487 -11.44 -4.62 4.28
N PHE A 488 -11.79 -5.87 3.99
CA PHE A 488 -10.88 -7.02 4.00
C PHE A 488 -10.53 -7.54 2.60
N TYR A 489 -11.13 -6.99 1.54
CA TYR A 489 -10.64 -7.12 0.17
C TYR A 489 -10.18 -5.74 -0.34
N GLN A 490 -9.05 -5.29 0.22
CA GLN A 490 -8.68 -3.88 0.18
C GLN A 490 -7.16 -3.66 0.22
N VAL A 491 -6.72 -2.64 -0.50
CA VAL A 491 -5.36 -2.09 -0.41
C VAL A 491 -5.14 -1.35 0.93
N LYS A 492 -4.11 -1.74 1.66
CA LYS A 492 -3.61 -1.10 2.88
C LYS A 492 -2.31 -0.37 2.60
N ALA A 493 -1.92 0.53 3.50
CA ALA A 493 -0.79 1.40 3.29
C ALA A 493 0.04 1.63 4.55
N ILE A 494 1.34 1.72 4.37
CA ILE A 494 2.31 2.09 5.39
C ILE A 494 3.28 3.15 4.86
N ARG A 495 3.88 3.89 5.79
CA ARG A 495 5.00 4.80 5.53
C ARG A 495 6.26 4.25 6.15
N VAL A 496 7.33 4.19 5.37
CA VAL A 496 8.65 3.72 5.81
C VAL A 496 9.62 4.90 5.77
N PRO A 497 10.18 5.35 6.91
CA PRO A 497 11.21 6.39 6.92
C PRO A 497 12.41 6.01 6.05
N TYR A 498 12.92 6.92 5.22
CA TYR A 498 14.10 6.65 4.39
C TYR A 498 15.34 6.29 5.22
N SER A 499 15.48 6.91 6.40
CA SER A 499 16.53 6.61 7.36
C SER A 499 16.52 5.16 7.85
N LEU A 500 15.36 4.49 7.84
CA LEU A 500 15.26 3.08 8.19
C LEU A 500 15.91 2.20 7.12
N ILE A 501 15.90 2.61 5.85
CA ILE A 501 16.32 1.77 4.70
C ILE A 501 17.60 2.26 4.00
N GLY A 502 18.34 3.17 4.65
CA GLY A 502 19.64 3.65 4.16
C GLY A 502 19.56 4.54 2.90
N ILE A 503 18.47 5.30 2.80
CA ILE A 503 18.22 6.32 1.76
C ILE A 503 18.14 7.68 2.44
#